data_AF-A0A959LAN1-F1
#
_entry.id   AF-A0A959LAN1-F1
#
_cell.length_a   1.000
_cell.length_b   1.000
_cell.length_c   1.000
_cell.angle_alpha   90.00
_cell.angle_beta   90.00
_cell.angle_gamma   90.00
#
_symmetry.space_group_name_H-M   'P 1'
#
loop_
_entity.id
_entity.type
_entity.pdbx_description
1 polymer ?
#
loop_
_entity_poly.entity_id
_entity_poly.type
_entity_poly.pdbx_seq_one_letter_code
_entity_poly.pdbx_strand_id
1 'polypeptide(L)'
;MSDEEIKWSMLIMLTLHICLILVFLIHRLKTNIDKEFVKIQLYPFYTKKIKRKDILKAEIMDYGFVGGWGIRVTTQYGIIYNTKGSKGLLIDTAGNKRFCIGTQKPEELSRHITKTSTKIG
;
A
#
# COMPACT_ATOMS: atom_id res chain seq x y z
N MET A 1 -41.07 17.40 9.44
CA MET A 1 -40.56 16.24 8.68
C MET A 1 -41.59 15.14 8.86
N SER A 2 -42.14 14.65 7.77
CA SER A 2 -43.13 13.57 7.73
C SER A 2 -42.52 12.23 8.14
N ASP A 3 -43.36 11.29 8.59
CA ASP A 3 -42.91 9.94 8.96
C ASP A 3 -42.20 9.21 7.80
N GLU A 4 -42.62 9.49 6.57
CA GLU A 4 -41.98 8.96 5.36
C GLU A 4 -40.56 9.49 5.18
N GLU A 5 -40.33 10.79 5.40
CA GLU A 5 -38.99 11.39 5.33
C GLU A 5 -38.05 10.80 6.39
N ILE A 6 -38.57 10.50 7.58
CA ILE A 6 -37.80 9.87 8.66
C ILE A 6 -37.38 8.46 8.26
N LYS A 7 -38.29 7.65 7.69
CA LYS A 7 -37.98 6.28 7.22
C LYS A 7 -36.88 6.29 6.14
N TRP A 8 -36.98 7.18 5.16
CA TRP A 8 -35.97 7.31 4.11
C TRP A 8 -34.60 7.72 4.68
N SER A 9 -34.58 8.67 5.62
CA SER A 9 -33.35 9.09 6.30
C SER A 9 -32.68 7.92 7.03
N MET A 10 -33.46 7.12 7.78
CA MET A 10 -32.94 5.93 8.48
C MET A 10 -32.40 4.89 7.51
N LEU A 11 -33.09 4.64 6.39
CA LEU A 11 -32.64 3.70 5.36
C LEU A 11 -31.34 4.14 4.69
N ILE A 12 -31.23 5.43 4.37
CA ILE A 12 -30.00 6.02 3.80
C ILE A 12 -28.85 5.88 4.79
N MET A 13 -29.06 6.24 6.06
CA MET A 13 -28.05 6.13 7.10
C MET A 13 -27.60 4.67 7.29
N LEU A 14 -28.52 3.71 7.36
CA LEU A 14 -28.20 2.29 7.47
C LEU A 14 -27.36 1.82 6.27
N THR A 15 -27.77 2.20 5.06
CA THR A 15 -27.07 1.86 3.82
C THR A 15 -25.65 2.42 3.82
N LEU A 16 -25.46 3.67 4.23
CA LEU A 16 -24.14 4.30 4.33
C LEU A 16 -23.23 3.58 5.33
N HIS A 17 -23.75 3.14 6.47
CA HIS A 17 -22.98 2.38 7.45
C HIS A 17 -22.54 1.01 6.91
N ILE A 18 -23.44 0.30 6.24
CA ILE A 18 -23.11 -1.00 5.61
C ILE A 18 -22.04 -0.80 4.53
N CYS A 19 -22.20 0.20 3.65
CA CYS A 19 -21.21 0.53 2.64
C CYS A 19 -19.84 0.87 3.26
N LEU A 20 -19.82 1.63 4.35
CA LEU A 20 -18.58 1.97 5.06
C LEU A 20 -17.88 0.73 5.60
N ILE A 21 -18.62 -0.18 6.24
CA ILE A 21 -18.07 -1.45 6.76
C ILE A 21 -17.50 -2.29 5.61
N LEU A 22 -18.24 -2.42 4.49
CA LEU A 22 -17.77 -3.16 3.32
C LEU A 22 -16.47 -2.59 2.75
N VAL A 23 -16.34 -1.27 2.69
CA VAL A 23 -15.11 -0.60 2.26
C VAL A 23 -13.92 -0.99 3.15
N PHE A 24 -14.09 -1.01 4.46
CA PHE A 24 -13.02 -1.43 5.38
C PHE A 24 -12.68 -2.92 5.26
N LEU A 25 -13.67 -3.79 5.00
CA LEU A 25 -13.45 -5.24 4.83
C LEU A 25 -12.64 -5.57 3.57
N ILE A 26 -12.83 -4.81 2.49
CA ILE A 26 -12.08 -5.02 1.24
C ILE A 26 -10.77 -4.25 1.20
N HIS A 27 -10.58 -3.27 2.09
CA HIS A 27 -9.43 -2.39 2.09
C HIS A 27 -8.13 -3.16 2.35
N ARG A 28 -7.25 -3.18 1.36
CA ARG A 28 -6.01 -3.99 1.41
C ARG A 28 -4.92 -3.42 0.52
N LEU A 29 -3.69 -3.53 0.99
CA LEU A 29 -2.51 -3.26 0.18
C LEU A 29 -2.05 -4.54 -0.50
N LYS A 30 -2.05 -4.54 -1.84
CA LYS A 30 -1.51 -5.60 -2.67
C LYS A 30 -0.24 -5.12 -3.35
N THR A 31 0.79 -5.94 -3.29
CA THR A 31 2.06 -5.70 -3.97
C THR A 31 2.27 -6.83 -4.96
N ASN A 32 2.39 -6.50 -6.24
CA ASN A 32 2.78 -7.46 -7.26
C ASN A 32 4.11 -7.00 -7.87
N ILE A 33 5.09 -7.91 -7.89
CA ILE A 33 6.42 -7.70 -8.43
C ILE A 33 6.51 -8.50 -9.72
N ASP A 34 6.33 -7.82 -10.85
CA ASP A 34 6.51 -8.38 -12.18
C ASP A 34 7.95 -8.16 -12.69
N LYS A 35 8.27 -8.72 -13.87
CA LYS A 35 9.57 -8.51 -14.54
C LYS A 35 9.77 -7.05 -14.98
N GLU A 36 8.70 -6.38 -15.39
CA GLU A 36 8.77 -5.02 -15.93
C GLU A 36 8.40 -3.93 -14.91
N PHE A 37 7.50 -4.23 -13.97
CA PHE A 37 6.96 -3.26 -13.02
C PHE A 37 6.80 -3.83 -11.62
N VAL A 38 6.94 -2.96 -10.61
CA VAL A 38 6.41 -3.18 -9.27
C VAL A 38 5.07 -2.43 -9.17
N LYS A 39 3.98 -3.18 -9.01
CA LYS A 39 2.63 -2.65 -8.88
C LYS A 39 2.21 -2.64 -7.42
N ILE A 40 1.90 -1.45 -6.92
CA ILE A 40 1.38 -1.19 -5.58
C ILE A 40 -0.09 -0.84 -5.73
N GLN A 41 -0.98 -1.59 -5.08
CA GLN A 41 -2.42 -1.39 -5.18
C GLN A 41 -3.02 -1.30 -3.77
N LEU A 42 -3.41 -0.09 -3.38
CA LEU A 42 -4.23 0.16 -2.20
C LEU A 42 -5.69 0.05 -2.62
N TYR A 43 -6.21 -1.18 -2.63
CA TYR A 43 -7.57 -1.46 -3.09
C TYR A 43 -8.59 -0.96 -2.04
N PRO A 44 -9.69 -0.32 -2.46
CA PRO A 44 -10.12 -0.04 -3.84
C PRO A 44 -9.65 1.32 -4.43
N PHE A 45 -8.90 2.13 -3.69
CA PHE A 45 -8.74 3.56 -3.99
C PHE A 45 -7.60 3.96 -4.92
N TYR A 46 -6.44 3.30 -4.83
CA TYR A 46 -5.22 3.80 -5.47
C TYR A 46 -4.34 2.69 -6.04
N THR A 47 -3.80 2.91 -7.23
CA THR A 47 -2.82 2.00 -7.86
C THR A 47 -1.63 2.80 -8.39
N LYS A 48 -0.43 2.36 -8.05
CA LYS A 48 0.84 2.87 -8.55
C LYS A 48 1.60 1.76 -9.27
N LYS A 49 2.25 2.10 -10.38
CA LYS A 49 3.22 1.24 -11.05
C LYS A 49 4.58 1.94 -11.04
N ILE A 50 5.62 1.22 -10.67
CA ILE A 50 7.01 1.66 -10.71
C ILE A 50 7.72 0.77 -11.73
N LYS A 51 8.39 1.35 -12.73
CA LYS A 51 9.16 0.56 -13.70
C LYS A 51 10.36 -0.05 -13.00
N ARG A 52 10.60 -1.35 -13.21
CA ARG A 52 11.68 -2.07 -12.57
C ARG A 52 13.05 -1.54 -13.00
N LYS A 53 13.19 -1.12 -14.25
CA LYS A 53 14.40 -0.46 -14.77
C LYS A 53 14.76 0.85 -14.06
N ASP A 54 13.79 1.49 -13.40
CA ASP A 54 14.02 2.74 -12.68
C ASP A 54 14.38 2.47 -11.20
N ILE A 55 14.34 1.21 -10.74
CA ILE A 55 14.67 0.82 -9.36
C ILE A 55 16.17 0.65 -9.23
N LEU A 56 16.79 1.48 -8.39
CA LEU A 56 18.21 1.41 -8.08
C LEU A 56 18.50 0.44 -6.93
N LYS A 57 17.65 0.49 -5.89
CA LYS A 57 17.81 -0.33 -4.68
C LYS A 57 16.45 -0.75 -4.16
N ALA A 58 16.37 -1.98 -3.67
CA ALA A 58 15.18 -2.56 -3.06
C ALA A 58 15.58 -3.37 -1.82
N GLU A 59 15.17 -2.96 -0.62
CA GLU A 59 15.52 -3.64 0.62
C GLU A 59 14.36 -3.72 1.61
N ILE A 60 14.35 -4.78 2.42
CA ILE A 60 13.39 -4.90 3.53
C ILE A 60 13.92 -4.08 4.70
N MET A 61 13.05 -3.24 5.26
CA MET A 61 13.36 -2.43 6.43
C MET A 61 12.21 -2.43 7.44
N ASP A 62 12.55 -2.15 8.70
CA ASP A 62 11.58 -1.77 9.73
C ASP A 62 11.58 -0.25 9.84
N TYR A 63 10.49 0.39 9.42
CA TYR A 63 10.32 1.84 9.50
C TYR A 63 9.56 2.28 10.75
N GLY A 64 9.17 1.34 11.62
CA GLY A 64 8.46 1.65 12.86
C GLY A 64 7.05 2.19 12.65
N PHE A 65 6.58 3.02 13.59
CA PHE A 65 5.30 3.71 13.51
C PHE A 65 5.46 5.09 12.88
N VAL A 66 4.72 5.35 11.81
CA VAL A 66 4.82 6.58 10.99
C VAL A 66 3.52 7.41 11.01
N GLY A 67 2.78 7.36 12.11
CA GLY A 67 1.54 8.15 12.26
C GLY A 67 0.32 7.52 11.57
N GLY A 68 0.16 6.21 11.69
CA GLY A 68 -1.02 5.47 11.25
C GLY A 68 -0.87 4.74 9.91
N TRP A 69 -2.02 4.44 9.28
CA TRP A 69 -2.12 3.63 8.06
C TRP A 69 -2.59 4.46 6.85
N GLY A 70 -2.24 4.01 5.65
CA GLY A 70 -2.57 4.62 4.36
C GLY A 70 -1.32 5.04 3.59
N ILE A 71 -1.47 6.12 2.82
CA ILE A 71 -0.37 6.77 2.10
C ILE A 71 0.21 7.86 3.01
N ARG A 72 1.53 7.85 3.21
CA ARG A 72 2.25 8.84 4.03
C ARG A 72 3.45 9.37 3.28
N VAL A 73 3.72 10.66 3.40
CA VAL A 73 4.92 11.28 2.88
C VAL A 73 5.84 11.58 4.06
N THR A 74 7.05 11.05 4.00
CA THR A 74 8.08 11.21 5.03
C THR A 74 9.36 11.69 4.37
N THR A 75 10.18 12.44 5.10
CA THR A 75 11.49 12.89 4.62
C THR A 75 12.48 11.73 4.54
N GLN A 76 12.43 10.81 5.52
CA GLN A 76 13.38 9.70 5.63
C GLN A 76 13.10 8.56 4.63
N TYR A 77 11.83 8.19 4.45
CA TYR A 77 11.43 7.00 3.68
C TYR A 77 10.63 7.34 2.42
N GLY A 78 10.52 8.63 2.07
CA GLY A 78 9.71 9.08 0.96
C GLY A 78 8.23 8.73 1.17
N ILE A 79 7.60 8.16 0.14
CA ILE A 79 6.17 7.80 0.19
C ILE A 79 5.99 6.39 0.72
N ILE A 80 5.36 6.27 1.90
CA ILE A 80 5.03 4.99 2.53
C ILE A 80 3.59 4.62 2.18
N TYR A 81 3.40 3.41 1.67
CA TYR A 81 2.11 2.76 1.52
C TYR A 81 2.00 1.69 2.59
N ASN A 82 1.14 1.86 3.59
CA ASN A 82 0.96 0.89 4.66
C ASN A 82 -0.51 0.65 4.97
N THR A 83 -0.87 -0.58 5.32
CA THR A 83 -2.21 -0.91 5.87
C THR A 83 -2.14 -1.57 7.24
N LYS A 84 -0.97 -2.10 7.65
CA LYS A 84 -0.74 -2.74 8.95
C LYS A 84 0.77 -2.96 9.19
N GLY A 85 1.20 -2.89 10.45
CA GLY A 85 2.57 -3.23 10.86
C GLY A 85 3.59 -2.12 10.60
N SER A 86 4.87 -2.43 10.81
CA SER A 86 6.00 -1.48 10.80
C SER A 86 7.11 -1.82 9.79
N LYS A 87 7.00 -2.97 9.11
CA LYS A 87 8.01 -3.45 8.16
C LYS A 87 7.54 -3.25 6.73
N GLY A 88 8.49 -3.06 5.81
CA GLY A 88 8.19 -2.82 4.40
C GLY A 88 9.38 -2.96 3.48
N LEU A 89 9.08 -2.92 2.19
CA LEU A 89 10.05 -2.85 1.11
C LEU A 89 10.33 -1.39 0.76
N LEU A 90 11.54 -0.94 1.04
CA LEU A 90 12.05 0.35 0.58
C LEU A 90 12.58 0.22 -0.85
N ILE A 91 12.12 1.10 -1.72
CA ILE A 91 12.52 1.19 -3.12
C ILE A 91 13.07 2.59 -3.38
N ASP A 92 14.33 2.64 -3.77
CA ASP A 92 14.98 3.83 -4.30
C ASP A 92 14.93 3.80 -5.82
N THR A 93 14.47 4.88 -6.42
CA THR A 93 14.36 5.01 -7.88
C THR A 93 15.36 6.03 -8.43
N ALA A 94 15.74 5.88 -9.71
CA ALA A 94 16.68 6.74 -10.41
C ALA A 94 16.27 8.22 -10.46
N GLY A 95 14.99 8.52 -10.22
CA GLY A 95 14.46 9.89 -10.14
C GLY A 95 14.52 10.52 -8.76
N ASN A 96 15.39 10.05 -7.85
CA ASN A 96 15.48 10.48 -6.45
C ASN A 96 14.16 10.35 -5.66
N LYS A 97 13.28 9.45 -6.09
CA LYS A 97 12.02 9.14 -5.39
C LYS A 97 12.20 7.85 -4.61
N ARG A 98 11.78 7.89 -3.35
CA ARG A 98 11.78 6.76 -2.43
C ARG A 98 10.35 6.33 -2.14
N PHE A 99 10.10 5.03 -2.17
CA PHE A 99 8.81 4.44 -1.85
C PHE A 99 9.00 3.32 -0.84
N CYS A 100 8.20 3.30 0.22
CA CYS A 100 8.18 2.20 1.17
C CYS A 100 6.83 1.47 1.08
N ILE A 101 6.85 0.15 0.91
CA ILE A 101 5.64 -0.66 0.77
C ILE A 101 5.53 -1.58 1.97
N GLY A 102 4.61 -1.28 2.87
CA GLY A 102 4.35 -2.06 4.08
C GLY A 102 3.98 -3.51 3.77
N THR A 103 4.48 -4.45 4.57
CA THR A 103 4.21 -5.88 4.42
C THR A 103 4.13 -6.56 5.78
N GLN A 104 3.26 -7.58 5.87
CA GLN A 104 3.19 -8.49 7.03
C GLN A 104 3.95 -9.79 6.77
N LYS A 105 4.60 -9.90 5.60
CA LYS A 105 5.41 -11.05 5.18
C LYS A 105 6.77 -10.61 4.62
N PRO A 106 7.62 -9.97 5.43
CA PRO A 106 8.90 -9.44 4.97
C PRO A 106 9.83 -10.52 4.39
N GLU A 107 9.79 -11.74 4.92
CA GLU A 107 10.61 -12.87 4.44
C GLU A 107 10.13 -13.42 3.09
N GLU A 108 8.82 -13.38 2.82
CA GLU A 108 8.30 -13.73 1.51
C GLU A 108 8.74 -12.69 0.47
N LEU A 109 8.59 -11.41 0.82
CA LEU A 109 8.93 -10.30 -0.06
C LEU A 109 10.44 -10.24 -0.37
N SER A 110 11.31 -10.49 0.62
CA SER A 110 12.76 -10.54 0.43
C SER A 110 13.18 -11.59 -0.60
N ARG A 111 12.59 -12.79 -0.57
CA ARG A 111 12.89 -13.87 -1.53
C ARG A 111 12.59 -13.47 -2.97
N HIS A 112 11.52 -12.69 -3.20
CA HIS A 112 11.16 -12.20 -4.54
C HIS A 112 12.12 -11.12 -5.06
N ILE A 113 12.76 -10.38 -4.17
CA ILE A 113 13.75 -9.35 -4.52
C ILE A 113 15.12 -10.01 -4.79
N THR A 114 15.60 -10.85 -3.86
CA THR A 114 16.93 -11.47 -3.93
C THR A 114 17.09 -12.41 -5.13
N LYS A 115 16.04 -13.14 -5.53
CA LYS A 115 16.08 -14.01 -6.73
C LYS A 115 16.39 -13.29 -8.04
N THR A 116 16.38 -11.96 -8.07
CA THR A 116 16.66 -11.18 -9.28
C THR A 116 18.02 -10.48 -9.24
N SER A 117 18.70 -10.47 -8.09
CA SER A 117 20.07 -9.97 -7.95
C SER A 117 21.08 -11.13 -7.96
N THR A 118 20.98 -12.01 -8.96
CA THR A 118 22.11 -12.92 -9.22
C THR A 118 23.18 -12.10 -9.92
N LYS A 119 24.25 -11.87 -9.17
CA LYS A 119 25.54 -11.28 -9.55
C LYS A 119 25.88 -11.52 -11.03
N ILE A 120 26.06 -10.44 -11.77
CA ILE A 120 26.97 -10.42 -12.91
C ILE A 120 28.33 -10.11 -12.28
N GLY A 121 29.12 -11.16 -12.08
CA GLY A 121 30.56 -11.10 -11.83
C GLY A 121 31.25 -11.78 -12.99
#